data_AF-A0A2A2V0X5-F1
#
_entry.id   AF-A0A2A2V0X5-F1
#
_cell.length_a   1.000
_cell.length_b   1.000
_cell.length_c   1.000
_cell.angle_alpha   90.00
_cell.angle_beta   90.00
_cell.angle_gamma   90.00
#
_symmetry.space_group_name_H-M   'P 1'
#
loop_
_entity.id
_entity.type
_entity.pdbx_description
1 polymer ?
#
loop_
_entity_poly.entity_id
_entity_poly.type
_entity_poly.pdbx_seq_one_letter_code
_entity_poly.pdbx_strand_id
1 'polypeptide(L)' 'MTTYKVLFKGEIDENKDQLQIGLKLARYLKIPETKANLLFNGRTYAIKEGLEFDKARLVQKKLQSVGIITECVAEKIELL' A
#
# COMPACT_ATOMS: atom_id res chain seq x y z
N MET A 1 10.67 17.52 10.01
CA MET A 1 9.35 16.87 10.28
C MET A 1 9.48 15.40 9.92
N THR A 2 8.96 14.48 10.73
CA THR A 2 8.93 13.05 10.39
C THR A 2 7.71 12.80 9.53
N THR A 3 7.93 12.30 8.32
CA THR A 3 6.84 11.82 7.45
C THR A 3 6.74 10.31 7.58
N TYR A 4 5.69 9.73 7.03
CA TYR A 4 5.43 8.31 7.03
C TYR A 4 5.06 7.86 5.63
N LYS A 5 5.42 6.62 5.31
CA LYS A 5 4.98 5.94 4.12
C LYS A 5 4.24 4.66 4.43
N VAL A 6 3.33 4.33 3.53
CA VAL A 6 2.60 3.07 3.53
C VAL A 6 3.18 2.18 2.44
N LEU A 7 3.76 1.07 2.88
CA LEU A 7 4.35 0.04 2.07
C LEU A 7 3.33 -1.09 1.87
N PHE A 8 3.18 -1.56 0.64
CA PHE A 8 2.45 -2.77 0.28
C PHE A 8 3.45 -3.89 0.10
N LYS A 9 3.29 -5.02 0.80
CA LYS A 9 4.25 -6.14 0.77
C LYS A 9 4.15 -7.04 -0.46
N GLY A 10 3.28 -6.70 -1.42
CA GLY A 10 3.05 -7.58 -2.57
C GLY A 10 2.26 -8.84 -2.20
N GLU A 11 1.59 -8.82 -1.05
CA GLU A 11 0.88 -9.96 -0.47
C GLU A 11 -0.53 -9.53 -0.04
N ILE A 12 -1.46 -10.47 -0.13
CA ILE A 12 -2.83 -10.31 0.36
C ILE A 12 -3.12 -11.39 1.39
N ASP A 13 -4.17 -11.17 2.18
CA ASP A 13 -4.69 -12.20 3.06
C ASP A 13 -5.07 -13.45 2.25
N GLU A 14 -4.65 -14.62 2.74
CA GLU A 14 -4.84 -15.92 2.09
C GLU A 14 -6.32 -16.25 1.82
N ASN A 15 -7.25 -15.65 2.56
CA ASN A 15 -8.69 -15.86 2.41
C ASN A 15 -9.34 -14.89 1.40
N LYS A 16 -8.55 -14.09 0.68
CA LYS A 16 -9.03 -13.07 -0.25
C LYS A 16 -8.69 -13.39 -1.69
N ASP A 17 -9.59 -12.99 -2.58
CA ASP A 17 -9.42 -13.17 -4.01
C ASP A 17 -8.49 -12.08 -4.59
N GLN A 18 -7.33 -12.51 -5.12
CA GLN A 18 -6.33 -11.59 -5.66
C GLN A 18 -6.84 -10.74 -6.82
N LEU A 19 -7.71 -11.27 -7.67
CA LEU A 19 -8.23 -10.52 -8.83
C LEU A 19 -9.15 -9.38 -8.35
N GLN A 20 -10.03 -9.66 -7.41
CA GLN A 20 -10.91 -8.65 -6.80
C GLN A 20 -10.12 -7.57 -6.05
N ILE A 21 -9.06 -7.96 -5.34
CA ILE A 21 -8.18 -7.01 -4.65
C ILE A 21 -7.36 -6.20 -5.65
N GLY A 22 -6.84 -6.84 -6.71
CA GLY A 22 -6.12 -6.21 -7.80
C GLY A 22 -6.94 -5.12 -8.48
N LEU A 23 -8.22 -5.38 -8.78
CA LEU A 23 -9.17 -4.39 -9.28
C LEU A 23 -9.31 -3.17 -8.36
N LYS A 24 -9.47 -3.39 -7.05
CA LYS A 24 -9.60 -2.30 -6.08
C LYS A 24 -8.30 -1.50 -5.94
N LEU A 25 -7.16 -2.19 -5.93
CA LEU A 25 -5.84 -1.59 -5.85
C LEU A 25 -5.52 -0.78 -7.11
N ALA A 26 -5.83 -1.30 -8.30
CA ALA A 26 -5.70 -0.63 -9.58
C ALA A 26 -6.48 0.70 -9.60
N ARG A 27 -7.74 0.67 -9.15
CA ARG A 27 -8.59 1.87 -9.03
C ARG A 27 -8.04 2.87 -8.02
N TYR A 28 -7.53 2.40 -6.89
CA TYR A 28 -6.95 3.25 -5.85
C TYR A 28 -5.68 3.96 -6.33
N LEU A 29 -4.79 3.20 -6.96
CA LEU A 29 -3.50 3.68 -7.50
C LEU A 29 -3.64 4.38 -8.86
N LYS A 30 -4.81 4.33 -9.50
CA LYS A 30 -5.08 4.81 -10.86
C LYS A 30 -4.11 4.20 -11.88
N ILE A 31 -3.83 2.91 -11.75
CA ILE A 31 -3.00 2.14 -12.69
C ILE A 31 -3.84 1.08 -13.40
N PRO A 32 -3.40 0.58 -14.57
CA PRO A 32 -4.04 -0.56 -15.22
C PRO A 32 -4.05 -1.80 -14.33
N GLU A 33 -5.11 -2.61 -14.41
CA GLU A 33 -5.21 -3.90 -13.68
C GLU A 33 -4.03 -4.81 -13.92
N THR A 34 -3.55 -4.88 -15.17
CA THR A 34 -2.38 -5.70 -15.52
C THR A 34 -1.15 -5.29 -14.71
N LYS A 35 -0.97 -3.99 -14.45
CA LYS A 35 0.13 -3.49 -13.60
C LYS A 35 -0.13 -3.76 -12.13
N ALA A 36 -1.36 -3.61 -11.65
CA ALA A 36 -1.70 -3.91 -10.26
C ALA A 36 -1.47 -5.39 -9.93
N ASN A 37 -1.84 -6.29 -10.85
CA ASN A 37 -1.64 -7.72 -10.68
C ASN A 37 -0.16 -8.10 -10.59
N LEU A 38 0.74 -7.39 -11.27
CA LEU A 38 2.18 -7.58 -11.19
C LEU A 38 2.78 -7.18 -9.84
N LEU A 39 2.07 -6.38 -9.03
CA LEU A 39 2.53 -5.98 -7.71
C LEU A 39 2.34 -7.09 -6.66
N PHE A 40 1.47 -8.09 -6.90
CA PHE A 40 1.30 -9.25 -6.02
C PHE A 40 2.40 -10.29 -6.26
N ASN A 41 3.64 -9.93 -5.96
CA ASN A 41 4.82 -10.75 -6.21
C ASN A 41 5.70 -10.93 -4.95
N GLY A 42 5.17 -10.59 -3.77
CA GLY A 42 5.91 -10.63 -2.50
C GLY A 42 6.98 -9.55 -2.32
N ARG A 43 7.10 -8.59 -3.26
CA ARG A 43 8.00 -7.45 -3.10
C ARG A 43 7.27 -6.28 -2.45
N THR A 44 8.04 -5.52 -1.67
CA THR A 44 7.54 -4.33 -1.00
C THR A 44 7.55 -3.11 -1.93
N TYR A 45 6.41 -2.44 -2.03
CA TYR A 45 6.22 -1.24 -2.84
C TYR A 45 5.68 -0.09 -1.99
N ALA A 46 6.24 1.12 -2.16
CA ALA A 46 5.64 2.30 -1.57
C ALA A 46 4.36 2.68 -2.32
N ILE A 47 3.21 2.60 -1.64
CA ILE A 47 1.90 2.98 -2.19
C ILE A 47 1.69 4.48 -2.03
N LYS A 48 2.17 5.03 -0.92
CA LYS A 48 2.04 6.44 -0.60
C LYS A 48 3.12 6.88 0.39
N GLU A 49 3.70 8.03 0.14
CA GLU A 49 4.84 8.58 0.88
C GLU A 49 4.53 10.02 1.33
N GLY A 50 5.34 10.57 2.24
CA GLY A 50 5.19 11.95 2.69
C GLY A 50 3.91 12.21 3.52
N LEU A 51 3.34 11.19 4.14
CA LEU A 51 2.12 11.32 4.93
C LEU A 51 2.43 11.68 6.39
N GLU A 52 1.52 12.40 7.03
CA GLU A 52 1.48 12.48 8.50
C GLU A 52 1.03 11.14 9.09
N PHE A 53 1.41 10.87 10.34
CA PHE A 53 1.16 9.59 11.01
C PHE A 53 -0.31 9.14 10.92
N ASP A 54 -1.26 10.02 11.27
CA ASP A 54 -2.69 9.72 11.23
C ASP A 54 -3.20 9.39 9.83
N LYS A 55 -2.71 10.13 8.81
CA LYS A 55 -3.05 9.88 7.41
C LYS A 55 -2.48 8.55 6.94
N ALA A 56 -1.22 8.25 7.27
CA ALA A 56 -0.58 6.99 6.94
C ALA A 56 -1.33 5.80 7.58
N ARG A 57 -1.69 5.92 8.85
CA ARG A 57 -2.47 4.91 9.58
C ARG A 57 -3.87 4.72 8.98
N LEU A 58 -4.52 5.80 8.56
CA LEU A 58 -5.83 5.73 7.90
C LEU A 58 -5.74 4.98 6.56
N VAL A 59 -4.72 5.27 5.75
CA VAL A 59 -4.47 4.58 4.47
C VAL A 59 -4.16 3.11 4.72
N GLN A 60 -3.28 2.81 5.68
CA GLN A 60 -2.95 1.44 6.08
C GLN A 60 -4.20 0.66 6.47
N LYS A 61 -5.02 1.20 7.38
CA LYS A 61 -6.28 0.55 7.80
C LYS A 61 -7.24 0.29 6.65
N LYS A 62 -7.39 1.23 5.71
CA LYS A 62 -8.25 1.05 4.52
C LYS A 62 -7.75 -0.11 3.65
N LEU A 63 -6.45 -0.17 3.39
CA LEU A 63 -5.84 -1.24 2.59
C LEU A 63 -5.91 -2.60 3.30
N GLN A 64 -5.63 -2.64 4.61
CA GLN A 64 -5.79 -3.85 5.41
C GLN A 64 -7.25 -4.33 5.48
N SER A 65 -8.22 -3.40 5.58
CA SER A 65 -9.64 -3.76 5.62
C SER A 65 -10.15 -4.42 4.35
N VAL A 66 -9.50 -4.15 3.21
CA VAL A 66 -9.82 -4.85 1.97
C VAL A 66 -9.08 -6.18 1.85
N GLY A 67 -8.01 -6.41 2.63
CA GLY A 67 -7.22 -7.65 2.61
C GLY A 67 -5.81 -7.50 2.06
N ILE A 68 -5.30 -6.28 1.97
CA ILE A 68 -3.95 -5.99 1.47
C ILE A 68 -2.97 -5.90 2.65
N ILE A 69 -1.89 -6.67 2.59
CA ILE A 69 -0.85 -6.64 3.64
C ILE A 69 0.00 -5.38 3.44
N THR A 70 -0.08 -4.47 4.42
CA THR A 70 0.63 -3.19 4.39
C THR A 70 1.34 -2.88 5.70
N GLU A 71 2.44 -2.15 5.58
CA GLU A 71 3.29 -1.69 6.68
C GLU A 71 3.41 -0.16 6.64
N CYS A 72 3.38 0.47 7.81
CA CYS A 72 3.58 1.90 7.95
C CYS A 72 4.99 2.14 8.52
N VAL A 73 5.81 2.90 7.79
CA VAL A 73 7.21 3.15 8.17
C VAL A 73 7.45 4.65 8.26
N ALA A 74 8.18 5.09 9.28
CA ALA A 74 8.60 6.48 9.42
C ALA A 74 9.72 6.79 8.42
N GLU A 75 9.56 7.87 7.68
CA GLU A 75 10.59 8.47 6.84
C GLU A 75 11.21 9.67 7.56
N LYS A 76 12.52 9.60 7.76
CA LYS A 76 13.31 10.78 8.09
C LYS A 76 13.59 11.50 6.77
N ILE A 77 13.06 12.72 6.64
CA ILE A 77 13.55 13.65 5.62
C ILE A 77 14.83 14.25 6.20
N GLU A 78 15.99 13.80 5.72
CA GLU A 78 17.23 14.56 5.85
C GLU A 78 17.14 15.73 4.89
N LEU A 79 16.88 16.93 5.44
CA LEU A 79 17.02 18.18 4.72
C LEU A 79 18.52 18.42 4.51
N LEU A 80 18.99 18.25 3.28
CA LEU A 80 20.30 18.71 2.80
C LEU A 80 20.28 20.23 2.56
#